data_AF-A0A7C5P999-F1
#
_entry.id   AF-A0A7C5P999-F1
#
_cell.length_a   1.000
_cell.length_b   1.000
_cell.length_c   1.000
_cell.angle_alpha   90.00
_cell.angle_beta   90.00
_cell.angle_gamma   90.00
#
_symmetry.space_group_name_H-M   'P 1'
#
loop_
_entity.id
_entity.type
_entity.pdbx_description
1 polymer ?
#
loop_
_entity_poly.entity_id
_entity_poly.type
_entity_poly.pdbx_seq_one_letter_code
_entity_poly.pdbx_strand_id
1 'polypeptide(L)'
;MQFVPWQYIADWKCLACGLCCKAYTVVLSFQEWLNIVKNYGVETTFSGLGKLYLRKKSDGSCVFLYSLPGMNLCGLQYMKPIACKLWPFKILTTPKYGHAHAALYWFGGKNLYIYADSNCQGLIYGRPTWDFATQTLREFVEIAIGTRKEQHKTTANIGSAQPIGLLETFNIVKRFRL
;
A
#
# COMPACT_ATOMS: atom_id res chain seq x y z
N MET A 1 7.27 -2.35 -16.38
CA MET A 1 6.82 -1.44 -15.31
C MET A 1 7.15 -0.03 -15.75
N GLN A 2 6.14 0.82 -15.95
CA GLN A 2 6.30 2.20 -16.37
C GLN A 2 5.93 3.12 -15.21
N PHE A 3 6.68 4.20 -15.03
CA PHE A 3 6.44 5.17 -13.97
C PHE A 3 5.93 6.47 -14.56
N VAL A 4 4.85 6.97 -13.98
CA VAL A 4 4.17 8.18 -14.43
C VAL A 4 4.37 9.27 -13.37
N PRO A 5 4.88 10.46 -13.73
CA PRO A 5 5.05 11.55 -12.78
C PRO A 5 3.68 12.02 -12.26
N TRP A 6 3.62 12.44 -11.00
CA TRP A 6 2.34 12.73 -10.34
C TRP A 6 1.52 13.85 -11.02
N GLN A 7 2.18 14.81 -11.69
CA GLN A 7 1.48 15.87 -12.41
C GLN A 7 0.69 15.41 -13.65
N TYR A 8 0.79 14.13 -14.03
CA TYR A 8 -0.02 13.53 -15.10
C TYR A 8 -1.16 12.64 -14.57
N ILE A 9 -1.39 12.66 -13.26
CA ILE A 9 -2.43 11.88 -12.58
C ILE A 9 -3.49 12.87 -12.09
N ALA A 10 -4.69 12.77 -12.64
CA ALA A 10 -5.82 13.58 -12.22
C ALA A 10 -6.30 13.19 -10.82
N ASP A 11 -6.40 11.89 -10.57
CA ASP A 11 -6.84 11.34 -9.29
C ASP A 11 -6.40 9.87 -9.12
N TRP A 12 -6.55 9.34 -7.91
CA TRP A 12 -6.28 7.94 -7.58
C TRP A 12 -7.25 7.42 -6.51
N LYS A 13 -7.67 6.17 -6.66
CA LYS A 13 -8.38 5.43 -5.60
C LYS A 13 -7.97 3.97 -5.52
N CYS A 14 -7.96 3.42 -4.31
CA CYS A 14 -7.82 1.97 -4.14
C CYS A 14 -9.15 1.28 -4.49
N LEU A 15 -9.14 0.45 -5.53
CA LEU A 15 -10.31 -0.30 -6.00
C LEU A 15 -10.59 -1.59 -5.20
N ALA A 16 -9.83 -1.87 -4.14
CA ALA A 16 -9.86 -3.16 -3.44
C ALA A 16 -9.73 -4.36 -4.41
N CYS A 17 -8.97 -4.22 -5.50
CA CYS A 17 -8.87 -5.26 -6.53
C CYS A 17 -7.90 -6.40 -6.14
N GLY A 18 -7.04 -6.19 -5.14
CA GLY A 18 -6.06 -7.18 -4.66
C GLY A 18 -4.89 -7.44 -5.61
N LEU A 19 -4.82 -6.75 -6.76
CA LEU A 19 -3.75 -6.95 -7.74
C LEU A 19 -2.37 -6.63 -7.17
N CYS A 20 -2.24 -5.56 -6.38
CA CYS A 20 -0.96 -5.24 -5.72
C CYS A 20 -0.52 -6.35 -4.75
N CYS A 21 -1.47 -6.99 -4.06
CA CYS A 21 -1.21 -8.12 -3.17
C CYS A 21 -0.79 -9.40 -3.92
N LYS A 22 -1.10 -9.52 -5.22
CA LYS A 22 -0.68 -10.64 -6.08
C LYS A 22 0.64 -10.34 -6.81
N ALA A 23 0.75 -9.17 -7.43
CA ALA A 23 1.86 -8.82 -8.31
C ALA A 23 3.18 -8.53 -7.57
N TYR A 24 3.14 -8.02 -6.34
CA TYR A 24 4.36 -7.56 -5.65
C TYR A 24 4.68 -8.40 -4.41
N THR A 25 5.97 -8.61 -4.16
CA THR A 25 6.49 -9.15 -2.91
C THR A 25 6.78 -8.00 -1.97
N VAL A 26 6.20 -8.04 -0.77
CA VAL A 26 6.27 -6.94 0.19
C VAL A 26 7.49 -7.12 1.06
N VAL A 27 8.45 -6.19 0.95
CA VAL A 27 9.61 -6.10 1.85
C VAL A 27 9.17 -5.49 3.18
N LEU A 28 9.66 -6.04 4.27
CA LEU A 28 9.41 -5.57 5.64
C LEU A 28 10.68 -4.97 6.23
N SER A 29 10.52 -3.89 6.99
CA SER A 29 11.49 -3.52 8.01
C SER A 29 11.49 -4.55 9.15
N PHE A 30 12.56 -4.56 9.95
CA PHE A 30 12.64 -5.45 11.11
C PHE A 30 11.49 -5.22 12.10
N GLN A 31 11.10 -3.97 12.35
CA GLN A 31 10.01 -3.64 13.26
C GLN A 31 8.65 -4.13 12.74
N GLU A 32 8.38 -3.98 11.44
CA GLU A 32 7.15 -4.52 10.83
C GLU A 32 7.12 -6.05 10.92
N TRP A 33 8.25 -6.70 10.62
CA TRP A 33 8.38 -8.14 10.72
C TRP A 33 8.12 -8.64 12.14
N LEU A 34 8.76 -8.04 13.16
CA LEU A 34 8.53 -8.39 14.56
C LEU A 34 7.05 -8.28 14.94
N ASN A 35 6.41 -7.18 14.55
CA ASN A 35 4.99 -6.97 14.83
C ASN A 35 4.12 -8.04 14.16
N ILE A 36 4.39 -8.37 12.90
CA ILE A 36 3.63 -9.39 12.15
C ILE A 36 3.81 -10.77 12.78
N VAL A 37 5.06 -11.18 13.05
CA VAL A 37 5.34 -12.51 13.64
C VAL A 37 4.69 -12.64 15.02
N LYS A 38 4.74 -11.60 15.86
CA LYS A 38 4.11 -11.61 17.19
C LYS A 38 2.59 -11.85 17.14
N ASN A 39 1.91 -11.33 16.12
CA ASN A 39 0.44 -11.40 16.02
C ASN A 39 -0.07 -12.56 15.16
N TYR A 40 0.72 -13.03 14.19
CA TYR A 40 0.26 -13.97 13.17
C TYR A 40 1.18 -15.17 12.93
N GLY A 41 2.29 -15.30 13.66
CA GLY A 41 3.22 -16.40 13.50
C GLY A 41 4.27 -16.18 12.40
N VAL A 42 5.42 -16.84 12.58
CA VAL A 42 6.60 -16.68 11.70
C VAL A 42 6.34 -17.20 10.28
N GLU A 43 5.44 -18.18 10.14
CA GLU A 43 5.05 -18.80 8.88
C GLU A 43 4.39 -17.83 7.90
N THR A 44 3.87 -16.70 8.38
CA THR A 44 3.31 -15.64 7.52
C THR A 44 4.37 -14.78 6.83
N THR A 45 5.64 -15.03 7.13
CA THR A 45 6.80 -14.32 6.60
C THR A 45 7.84 -15.28 6.02
N PHE A 46 8.83 -14.72 5.31
CA PHE A 46 10.04 -15.44 4.93
C PHE A 46 11.22 -14.47 4.80
N SER A 47 12.44 -14.99 4.89
CA SER A 47 13.67 -14.26 4.62
C SER A 47 14.25 -14.63 3.26
N GLY A 48 14.92 -13.69 2.59
CA GLY A 48 15.59 -13.93 1.31
C GLY A 48 16.52 -12.78 0.91
N LEU A 49 17.71 -13.10 0.39
CA LEU A 49 18.73 -12.09 0.02
C LEU A 49 18.98 -11.04 1.12
N GLY A 50 19.03 -11.47 2.38
CA GLY A 50 19.23 -10.58 3.54
C GLY A 50 18.06 -9.65 3.88
N LYS A 51 16.87 -9.86 3.32
CA LYS A 51 15.66 -9.08 3.59
C LYS A 51 14.53 -9.96 4.12
N LEU A 52 13.54 -9.31 4.73
CA LEU A 52 12.33 -9.93 5.29
C LEU A 52 11.14 -9.59 4.41
N TYR A 53 10.21 -10.53 4.23
CA TYR A 53 9.07 -10.37 3.34
C TYR A 53 7.79 -10.98 3.91
N LEU A 54 6.64 -10.49 3.45
CA LEU A 54 5.37 -11.20 3.59
C LEU A 54 5.34 -12.43 2.68
N ARG A 55 4.84 -13.56 3.20
CA ARG A 55 4.68 -14.79 2.44
C ARG A 55 3.55 -14.68 1.41
N LYS A 56 3.72 -15.41 0.29
CA LYS A 56 2.69 -15.68 -0.71
C LYS A 56 2.07 -17.05 -0.49
N LYS A 57 0.77 -17.17 -0.76
CA LYS A 57 0.07 -18.46 -0.88
C LYS A 57 0.52 -19.15 -2.18
N SER A 58 0.10 -20.41 -2.35
CA SER A 58 0.38 -21.19 -3.57
C SER A 58 -0.17 -20.54 -4.86
N ASP A 59 -1.25 -19.75 -4.76
CA ASP A 59 -1.84 -19.01 -5.88
C ASP A 59 -1.11 -17.68 -6.20
N GLY A 60 -0.01 -17.39 -5.52
CA GLY A 60 0.77 -16.16 -5.69
C GLY A 60 0.19 -14.92 -4.99
N SER A 61 -0.96 -15.03 -4.31
CA SER A 61 -1.52 -13.94 -3.52
C SER A 61 -0.82 -13.79 -2.17
N CYS A 62 -0.80 -12.56 -1.62
CA CYS A 62 -0.33 -12.33 -0.26
C CYS A 62 -1.12 -13.17 0.75
N VAL A 63 -0.45 -13.75 1.74
CA VAL A 63 -1.08 -14.57 2.80
C VAL A 63 -2.21 -13.82 3.53
N PHE A 64 -2.13 -12.49 3.58
CA PHE A 64 -3.13 -11.61 4.20
C PHE A 64 -4.19 -11.04 3.23
N LEU A 65 -4.26 -11.52 1.98
CA LEU A 65 -5.33 -11.16 1.06
C LEU A 65 -6.57 -12.03 1.33
N TYR A 66 -7.69 -11.37 1.60
CA TYR A 66 -9.01 -11.98 1.79
C TYR A 66 -9.93 -11.54 0.66
N SER A 67 -10.62 -12.50 0.04
CA SER A 67 -11.59 -12.25 -1.02
C SER A 67 -12.99 -12.31 -0.45
N LEU A 68 -13.75 -11.23 -0.66
CA LEU A 68 -15.18 -11.11 -0.39
C LEU A 68 -15.91 -10.93 -1.73
N PRO A 69 -17.24 -11.15 -1.79
CA PRO A 69 -18.00 -10.87 -3.00
C PRO A 69 -17.74 -9.44 -3.52
N GLY A 70 -17.15 -9.33 -4.71
CA GLY A 70 -16.86 -8.05 -5.36
C GLY A 70 -15.63 -7.28 -4.85
N MET A 71 -14.90 -7.75 -3.82
CA MET A 71 -13.74 -7.02 -3.29
C MET A 71 -12.67 -7.91 -2.68
N ASN A 72 -11.42 -7.43 -2.68
CA ASN A 72 -10.28 -8.09 -2.06
C ASN A 72 -9.64 -7.16 -1.03
N LEU A 73 -9.66 -7.59 0.22
CA LEU A 73 -9.24 -6.80 1.38
C LEU A 73 -7.95 -7.34 1.99
N CYS A 74 -7.14 -6.43 2.51
CA CYS A 74 -5.95 -6.79 3.28
C CYS A 74 -6.34 -7.00 4.75
N GLY A 75 -5.96 -8.14 5.35
CA GLY A 75 -6.18 -8.41 6.77
C GLY A 75 -5.26 -7.63 7.71
N LEU A 76 -4.26 -6.90 7.18
CA LEU A 76 -3.30 -6.13 7.98
C LEU A 76 -3.64 -4.64 8.05
N GLN A 77 -4.87 -4.17 7.83
CA GLN A 77 -5.14 -2.72 7.68
C GLN A 77 -4.50 -1.84 8.78
N TYR A 78 -4.66 -2.20 10.06
CA TYR A 78 -4.13 -1.43 11.20
C TYR A 78 -2.61 -1.48 11.36
N MET A 79 -1.94 -2.47 10.79
CA MET A 79 -0.49 -2.65 10.89
C MET A 79 0.16 -2.91 9.54
N LYS A 80 -0.46 -2.35 8.50
CA LYS A 80 -0.07 -2.55 7.11
C LYS A 80 1.37 -2.05 6.93
N PRO A 81 2.27 -2.83 6.29
CA PRO A 81 3.63 -2.39 6.04
C PRO A 81 3.68 -1.10 5.22
N ILE A 82 4.67 -0.24 5.44
CA ILE A 82 4.92 1.01 4.71
C ILE A 82 4.97 0.75 3.21
N ALA A 83 5.62 -0.32 2.76
CA ALA A 83 5.65 -0.69 1.34
C ALA A 83 4.25 -0.90 0.75
N CYS A 84 3.32 -1.49 1.51
CA CYS A 84 1.92 -1.63 1.12
C CYS A 84 1.14 -0.32 1.22
N LYS A 85 1.46 0.53 2.20
CA LYS A 85 0.82 1.85 2.38
C LYS A 85 1.19 2.82 1.26
N LEU A 86 2.42 2.74 0.75
CA LEU A 86 2.93 3.66 -0.27
C LEU A 86 2.58 3.25 -1.70
N TRP A 87 2.19 2.00 -1.93
CA TRP A 87 1.76 1.55 -3.24
C TRP A 87 0.57 2.42 -3.75
N PRO A 88 0.54 2.94 -5.00
CA PRO A 88 1.50 2.73 -6.12
C PRO A 88 2.61 3.75 -6.21
N PHE A 89 2.66 4.71 -5.30
CA PHE A 89 3.52 5.86 -5.40
C PHE A 89 4.93 5.58 -4.86
N LYS A 90 5.91 6.05 -5.60
CA LYS A 90 7.32 6.13 -5.18
C LYS A 90 7.62 7.58 -4.84
N ILE A 91 7.97 7.82 -3.59
CA ILE A 91 8.37 9.12 -3.08
C ILE A 91 9.89 9.09 -2.97
N LEU A 92 10.58 9.88 -3.79
CA LEU A 92 12.03 9.84 -3.93
C LEU A 92 12.64 11.22 -3.65
N THR A 93 13.90 11.24 -3.21
CA THR A 93 14.69 12.48 -3.07
C THR A 93 15.43 12.86 -4.35
N THR A 94 15.47 11.96 -5.35
CA THR A 94 16.09 12.19 -6.66
C THR A 94 15.18 11.69 -7.80
N PRO A 95 15.19 12.31 -8.98
CA PRO A 95 14.34 11.92 -10.10
C PRO A 95 14.91 10.69 -10.81
N LYS A 96 14.35 9.50 -10.53
CA LYS A 96 14.88 8.22 -11.09
C LYS A 96 14.23 7.75 -12.38
N TYR A 97 13.10 8.33 -12.80
CA TYR A 97 12.28 7.78 -13.89
C TYR A 97 11.98 8.79 -15.01
N GLY A 98 12.84 9.80 -15.19
CA GLY A 98 12.65 10.86 -16.17
C GLY A 98 11.60 11.90 -15.75
N HIS A 99 11.30 12.87 -16.62
CA HIS A 99 10.29 13.91 -16.38
C HIS A 99 10.41 14.62 -15.01
N ALA A 100 11.63 14.94 -14.60
CA ALA A 100 11.92 15.47 -13.25
C ALA A 100 11.04 16.68 -12.86
N HIS A 101 10.79 17.60 -13.79
CA HIS A 101 9.90 18.75 -13.58
C HIS A 101 8.46 18.33 -13.25
N ALA A 102 7.91 17.37 -14.00
CA ALA A 102 6.54 16.88 -13.77
C ALA A 102 6.44 16.00 -12.52
N ALA A 103 7.54 15.38 -12.09
CA ALA A 103 7.60 14.58 -10.87
C ALA A 103 7.83 15.42 -9.62
N LEU A 104 8.27 16.68 -9.76
CA LEU A 104 8.66 17.53 -8.65
C LEU A 104 7.47 17.84 -7.74
N TYR A 105 7.64 17.64 -6.44
CA TYR A 105 6.68 17.94 -5.39
C TYR A 105 7.41 18.64 -4.24
N TRP A 106 7.00 19.87 -3.93
CA TRP A 106 7.58 20.64 -2.84
C TRP A 106 6.85 20.34 -1.52
N PHE A 107 7.59 19.88 -0.52
CA PHE A 107 7.03 19.60 0.80
C PHE A 107 8.03 19.88 1.91
N GLY A 108 7.63 20.69 2.89
CA GLY A 108 8.44 20.95 4.09
C GLY A 108 9.86 21.45 3.80
N GLY A 109 10.02 22.34 2.82
CA GLY A 109 11.33 22.87 2.44
C GLY A 109 12.20 21.93 1.60
N LYS A 110 11.66 20.81 1.11
CA LYS A 110 12.41 19.79 0.37
C LYS A 110 11.75 19.48 -0.98
N ASN A 111 12.60 19.24 -1.97
CA ASN A 111 12.22 18.68 -3.26
C ASN A 111 12.06 17.17 -3.13
N LEU A 112 10.86 16.68 -3.42
CA LEU A 112 10.57 15.27 -3.62
C LEU A 112 10.22 15.03 -5.08
N TYR A 113 10.44 13.80 -5.55
CA TYR A 113 10.11 13.36 -6.90
C TYR A 113 9.16 12.18 -6.79
N ILE A 114 7.91 12.40 -7.18
CA ILE A 114 6.83 11.43 -6.99
C ILE A 114 6.39 10.85 -8.33
N TYR A 115 6.34 9.52 -8.37
CA TYR A 115 5.91 8.74 -9.51
C TYR A 115 4.92 7.67 -9.08
N ALA A 116 3.95 7.35 -9.92
CA ALA A 116 3.08 6.19 -9.74
C ALA A 116 3.48 5.05 -10.67
N ASP A 117 3.35 3.81 -10.20
CA ASP A 117 3.40 2.63 -11.04
C ASP A 117 2.13 2.53 -11.90
N SER A 118 2.30 2.54 -13.23
CA SER A 118 1.20 2.52 -14.20
C SER A 118 0.35 1.24 -14.17
N ASN A 119 0.83 0.17 -13.52
CA ASN A 119 0.07 -1.07 -13.36
C ASN A 119 -1.13 -0.92 -12.40
N CYS A 120 -1.27 0.25 -11.76
CA CYS A 120 -2.46 0.56 -10.98
C CYS A 120 -3.68 0.87 -11.82
N GLN A 121 -4.67 -0.01 -11.75
CA GLN A 121 -6.01 0.24 -12.31
C GLN A 121 -6.77 1.37 -11.62
N GLY A 122 -6.32 1.80 -10.44
CA GLY A 122 -6.91 2.90 -9.67
C GLY A 122 -6.42 4.28 -10.08
N LEU A 123 -5.46 4.39 -11.00
CA LEU A 123 -4.97 5.68 -11.52
C LEU A 123 -5.94 6.25 -12.54
N ILE A 124 -6.22 7.55 -12.42
CA ILE A 124 -6.95 8.34 -13.41
C ILE A 124 -5.97 9.35 -13.99
N TYR A 125 -5.68 9.26 -15.29
CA TYR A 125 -4.73 10.14 -15.96
C TYR A 125 -5.36 11.49 -16.30
N GLY A 126 -4.55 12.55 -16.25
CA GLY A 126 -4.97 13.90 -16.58
C GLY A 126 -4.32 14.94 -15.67
N ARG A 127 -4.87 16.17 -15.65
CA ARG A 127 -4.38 17.22 -14.76
C ARG A 127 -4.82 16.95 -13.32
N PRO A 128 -3.90 16.99 -12.33
CA PRO A 128 -4.21 16.79 -10.93
C PRO A 128 -5.40 17.61 -10.46
N THR A 129 -6.37 16.93 -9.88
CA THR A 129 -7.42 17.60 -9.11
C THR A 129 -6.82 18.19 -7.84
N TRP A 130 -7.47 19.23 -7.31
CA TRP A 130 -7.04 19.84 -6.05
C TRP A 130 -7.07 18.83 -4.90
N ASP A 131 -8.13 18.01 -4.81
CA ASP A 131 -8.27 16.97 -3.79
C ASP A 131 -7.15 15.92 -3.87
N PHE A 132 -6.83 15.44 -5.08
CA PHE A 132 -5.72 14.51 -5.26
C PHE A 132 -4.39 15.11 -4.79
N ALA A 133 -4.05 16.30 -5.27
CA ALA A 133 -2.75 16.93 -4.99
C ALA A 133 -2.56 17.33 -3.51
N THR A 134 -3.63 17.80 -2.86
CA THR A 134 -3.56 18.37 -1.51
C THR A 134 -3.97 17.41 -0.39
N GLN A 135 -4.75 16.37 -0.70
CA GLN A 135 -5.19 15.38 0.28
C GLN A 135 -4.53 14.02 0.02
N THR A 136 -4.84 13.36 -1.10
CA THR A 136 -4.42 11.99 -1.38
C THR A 136 -2.90 11.86 -1.51
N LEU A 137 -2.29 12.67 -2.38
CA LEU A 137 -0.85 12.67 -2.62
C LEU A 137 -0.08 13.14 -1.38
N ARG A 138 -0.61 14.15 -0.68
CA ARG A 138 -0.05 14.62 0.59
C ARG A 138 0.00 13.53 1.63
N GLU A 139 -1.06 12.73 1.77
CA GLU A 139 -1.09 11.60 2.71
C GLU A 139 -0.01 10.56 2.39
N PHE A 140 0.20 10.22 1.10
CA PHE A 140 1.32 9.36 0.69
C PHE A 140 2.68 9.94 1.08
N VAL A 141 2.88 11.25 0.88
CA VAL A 141 4.12 11.94 1.25
C VAL A 141 4.35 11.93 2.75
N GLU A 142 3.33 12.28 3.54
CA GLU A 142 3.39 12.27 5.02
C GLU A 142 3.72 10.87 5.57
N ILE A 143 3.16 9.82 4.97
CA ILE A 143 3.49 8.43 5.31
C ILE A 143 4.95 8.11 4.93
N ALA A 144 5.39 8.51 3.74
CA ALA A 144 6.74 8.20 3.25
C ALA A 144 7.84 8.85 4.10
N ILE A 145 7.60 10.04 4.62
CA ILE A 145 8.56 10.75 5.50
C ILE A 145 8.37 10.43 6.99
N GLY A 146 7.35 9.64 7.35
CA GLY A 146 7.09 9.19 8.71
C GLY A 146 6.35 10.17 9.62
N THR A 147 5.80 11.28 9.10
CA THR A 147 4.98 12.22 9.89
C THR A 147 3.55 11.74 10.08
N ARG A 148 3.09 10.77 9.28
CA ARG A 148 1.79 10.11 9.41
C ARG A 148 1.95 8.60 9.39
N LYS A 149 1.19 7.89 10.23
CA LYS A 149 1.12 6.42 10.24
C LYS A 149 -0.17 5.88 9.61
N GLU A 150 -1.29 6.55 9.84
CA GLU A 150 -2.62 6.06 9.42
C GLU A 150 -2.95 6.36 7.96
N GLN A 151 -3.74 5.48 7.34
CA GLN A 151 -4.31 5.71 6.01
C GLN A 151 -5.80 6.05 6.12
N HIS A 152 -6.21 7.15 5.51
CA HIS A 152 -7.61 7.57 5.41
C HIS A 152 -8.02 7.71 3.94
N LYS A 153 -7.27 8.48 3.16
CA LYS A 153 -7.50 8.67 1.72
C LYS A 153 -6.76 7.64 0.86
N THR A 154 -5.66 7.09 1.38
CA THR A 154 -4.76 6.18 0.63
C THR A 154 -5.09 4.69 0.78
N THR A 155 -6.34 4.38 1.14
CA THR A 155 -6.86 3.01 1.31
C THR A 155 -8.23 2.86 0.65
N ALA A 156 -8.74 1.64 0.52
CA ALA A 156 -10.08 1.41 -0.03
C ALA A 156 -11.14 2.02 0.89
N ASN A 157 -12.11 2.74 0.33
CA ASN A 157 -13.27 3.21 1.08
C ASN A 157 -14.32 2.10 1.11
N ILE A 158 -14.53 1.50 2.28
CA ILE A 158 -15.39 0.31 2.47
C ILE A 158 -16.73 0.72 3.15
N GLY A 159 -17.02 2.01 3.29
CA GLY A 159 -18.15 2.50 4.10
C GLY A 159 -17.97 2.16 5.58
N SER A 160 -18.97 2.47 6.42
CA SER A 160 -18.96 2.25 7.87
C SER A 160 -18.93 0.78 8.32
N ALA A 161 -18.77 -0.17 7.41
CA ALA A 161 -18.47 -1.56 7.72
C ALA A 161 -17.03 -1.66 8.23
N GLN A 162 -16.83 -1.33 9.51
CA GLN A 162 -15.60 -1.60 10.24
C GLN A 162 -15.21 -3.07 10.05
N PRO A 163 -14.03 -3.39 9.51
CA PRO A 163 -13.62 -4.78 9.25
C PRO A 163 -13.35 -5.56 10.55
N ILE A 164 -13.45 -4.94 11.72
CA ILE A 164 -13.20 -5.55 13.03
C ILE A 164 -14.11 -6.77 13.23
N GLY A 165 -15.42 -6.65 12.98
CA GLY A 165 -16.36 -7.77 13.20
C GLY A 165 -16.20 -8.93 12.21
N LEU A 166 -15.77 -8.64 10.97
CA LEU A 166 -15.59 -9.66 9.92
C LEU A 166 -14.22 -10.35 10.02
N LEU A 167 -13.15 -9.64 10.42
CA LEU A 167 -11.83 -10.25 10.57
C LEU A 167 -11.67 -11.04 11.88
N GLU A 168 -12.33 -10.64 12.97
CA GLU A 168 -12.35 -11.44 14.21
C GLU A 168 -13.04 -12.78 14.01
N THR A 169 -14.16 -12.82 13.29
CA THR A 169 -14.83 -14.09 12.95
C THR A 169 -13.96 -15.00 12.08
N PHE A 170 -13.20 -14.46 11.12
CA PHE A 170 -12.24 -15.27 10.34
C PHE A 170 -11.02 -15.76 11.15
N ASN A 171 -10.50 -14.97 12.08
CA ASN A 171 -9.41 -15.38 12.97
C ASN A 171 -9.87 -16.42 14.01
N ILE A 172 -11.10 -16.32 14.51
CA ILE A 172 -11.71 -17.33 15.39
C ILE A 172 -11.83 -18.67 14.66
N VAL A 173 -12.35 -18.68 13.42
CA VAL A 173 -12.52 -19.93 12.66
C VAL A 173 -11.20 -20.65 12.37
N LYS A 174 -10.08 -19.93 12.19
CA LYS A 174 -8.75 -20.55 12.07
C LYS A 174 -8.24 -21.17 13.38
N ARG A 175 -8.61 -20.61 14.54
CA ARG A 175 -8.19 -21.11 15.85
C ARG A 175 -8.85 -22.44 16.24
N PHE A 176 -10.01 -22.75 15.65
CA PHE A 176 -10.80 -23.96 15.90
C PHE A 176 -10.63 -25.06 14.83
N ARG A 177 -9.72 -24.90 13.87
CA ARG A 177 -9.29 -25.97 12.94
C ARG A 177 -7.87 -26.41 13.26
N LEU A 178 -7.70 -27.06 14.41
CA LEU A 178 -6.59 -27.96 14.77
C LEU A 178 -7.20 -29.21 15.40
#